data_AF-A0A953SJ18-F1
#
_entry.id   AF-A0A953SJ18-F1
#
_cell.length_a   1.000
_cell.length_b   1.000
_cell.length_c   1.000
_cell.angle_alpha   90.00
_cell.angle_beta   90.00
_cell.angle_gamma   90.00
#
_symmetry.space_group_name_H-M   'P 1'
#
loop_
_entity.id
_entity.type
_entity.pdbx_description
1 polymer ?
#
loop_
_entity_poly.entity_id
_entity_poly.type
_entity_poly.pdbx_seq_one_letter_code
_entity_poly.pdbx_strand_id
1 'polypeptide(L)'
;MAHIDIIAESDARGELAVLYKRYGNPDGAVDNVLKVHSLNPASLAAHCALYVQACHAPGPVSRAEREIVGVVVSRLNGCDYCREHHAAGLRRLLPEDRRLIADMLARGDEADAPLSERERAIVVYASKLTRSPAAITRADTGAMRAAGLTDREILDTAQVAAYFAYANRIVLGLGAELGVGEGGAGEWPADST
;
A
#
# COMPACT_ATOMS: atom_id res chain seq x y z
N MET A 1 12.65 9.50 -11.36
CA MET A 1 12.17 10.81 -11.86
C MET A 1 10.65 10.83 -11.88
N ALA A 2 10.01 11.97 -12.15
CA ALA A 2 8.55 12.13 -12.29
C ALA A 2 8.25 13.01 -13.52
N HIS A 3 7.01 12.99 -14.02
CA HIS A 3 6.56 13.75 -15.20
C HIS A 3 6.14 15.19 -14.91
N ILE A 4 6.20 15.61 -13.64
CA ILE A 4 5.88 16.95 -13.18
C ILE A 4 7.02 17.52 -12.36
N ASP A 5 7.03 18.84 -12.18
CA ASP A 5 7.94 19.48 -11.24
C ASP A 5 7.71 18.96 -9.82
N ILE A 6 8.81 18.74 -9.10
CA ILE A 6 8.79 18.34 -7.69
C ILE A 6 9.74 19.25 -6.90
N ILE A 7 9.39 19.52 -5.65
CA ILE A 7 10.24 20.28 -4.73
C ILE A 7 11.11 19.29 -3.96
N ALA A 8 12.44 19.41 -4.13
CA ALA A 8 13.42 18.61 -3.42
C ALA A 8 13.44 18.92 -1.91
N GLU A 9 13.94 17.99 -1.13
CA GLU A 9 14.02 18.06 0.33
C GLU A 9 14.80 19.29 0.80
N SER A 10 15.88 19.65 0.09
CA SER A 10 16.69 20.85 0.36
C SER A 10 15.94 22.17 0.12
N ASP A 11 14.93 22.15 -0.74
CA ASP A 11 14.19 23.34 -1.19
C ASP A 11 12.81 23.45 -0.53
N ALA A 12 12.38 22.40 0.19
CA ALA A 12 11.14 22.41 0.95
C ALA A 12 11.14 23.52 2.02
N ARG A 13 10.03 24.23 2.14
CA ARG A 13 9.81 25.30 3.14
C ARG A 13 8.42 25.15 3.75
N GLY A 14 8.20 25.79 4.91
CA GLY A 14 6.89 25.82 5.57
C GLY A 14 6.33 24.42 5.86
N GLU A 15 5.06 24.21 5.56
CA GLU A 15 4.35 22.95 5.78
C GLU A 15 5.00 21.76 5.07
N LEU A 16 5.49 21.93 3.84
CA LEU A 16 6.14 20.86 3.09
C LEU A 16 7.38 20.32 3.80
N ALA A 17 8.22 21.21 4.35
CA ALA A 17 9.42 20.81 5.09
C ALA A 17 9.07 20.03 6.37
N VAL A 18 7.97 20.39 7.04
CA VAL A 18 7.47 19.66 8.21
C VAL A 18 7.01 18.26 7.81
N LEU A 19 6.25 18.13 6.72
CA LEU A 19 5.76 16.85 6.22
C LEU A 19 6.92 15.95 5.76
N TYR A 20 7.89 16.48 5.03
CA TYR A 20 9.09 15.74 4.62
C TYR A 20 9.90 15.25 5.80
N LYS A 21 10.09 16.07 6.83
CA LYS A 21 10.77 15.63 8.06
C LYS A 21 9.98 14.55 8.80
N ARG A 22 8.65 14.61 8.77
CA ARG A 22 7.77 13.66 9.48
C ARG A 22 7.69 12.30 8.79
N TYR A 23 7.62 12.28 7.46
CA TYR A 23 7.33 11.09 6.67
C TYR A 23 8.51 10.62 5.80
N GLY A 24 9.61 11.37 5.78
CA GLY A 24 10.85 10.96 5.14
C GLY A 24 11.52 9.80 5.86
N ASN A 25 12.48 9.20 5.18
CA ASN A 25 13.29 8.10 5.66
C ASN A 25 14.25 8.56 6.77
N PRO A 26 14.77 7.63 7.61
CA PRO A 26 15.66 7.98 8.72
C PRO A 26 16.95 8.72 8.30
N ASP A 27 17.39 8.58 7.05
CA ASP A 27 18.54 9.26 6.46
C ASP A 27 18.21 10.66 5.92
N GLY A 28 16.95 11.09 6.02
CA GLY A 28 16.45 12.38 5.53
C GLY A 28 16.01 12.38 4.06
N ALA A 29 16.15 11.27 3.34
CA ALA A 29 15.60 11.13 1.99
C ALA A 29 14.07 11.03 2.02
N VAL A 30 13.38 11.57 1.03
CA VAL A 30 11.93 11.44 0.90
C VAL A 30 11.61 10.62 -0.34
N ASP A 31 10.81 9.58 -0.18
CA ASP A 31 10.42 8.70 -1.28
C ASP A 31 9.69 9.48 -2.40
N ASN A 32 9.95 9.13 -3.66
CA ASN A 32 9.39 9.80 -4.83
C ASN A 32 7.85 9.79 -4.83
N VAL A 33 7.21 8.74 -4.27
CA VAL A 33 5.76 8.71 -4.08
C VAL A 33 5.22 9.85 -3.23
N LEU A 34 6.02 10.40 -2.30
CA LEU A 34 5.64 11.57 -1.51
C LEU A 34 6.00 12.87 -2.22
N LYS A 35 7.17 12.92 -2.89
CA LYS A 35 7.64 14.12 -3.60
C LYS A 35 6.73 14.54 -4.74
N VAL A 36 6.03 13.61 -5.39
CA VAL A 36 5.04 13.96 -6.42
C VAL A 36 3.84 14.76 -5.89
N HIS A 37 3.60 14.80 -4.58
CA HIS A 37 2.60 15.66 -3.96
C HIS A 37 3.13 17.05 -3.55
N SER A 38 4.42 17.32 -3.74
CA SER A 38 5.10 18.48 -3.17
C SER A 38 4.54 19.86 -3.55
N LEU A 39 3.92 19.95 -4.73
CA LEU A 39 3.26 21.17 -5.20
C LEU A 39 1.94 21.48 -4.46
N ASN A 40 1.43 20.54 -3.66
CA ASN A 40 0.24 20.71 -2.83
C ASN A 40 0.43 20.02 -1.47
N PRO A 41 1.07 20.70 -0.49
CA PRO A 41 1.35 20.13 0.83
C PRO A 41 0.10 19.63 1.58
N ALA A 42 -1.04 20.31 1.43
CA ALA A 42 -2.30 19.87 2.03
C ALA A 42 -2.76 18.52 1.46
N SER A 43 -2.57 18.28 0.15
CA SER A 43 -2.82 16.98 -0.46
C SER A 43 -1.84 15.91 0.02
N LEU A 44 -0.55 16.25 0.21
CA LEU A 44 0.43 15.33 0.78
C LEU A 44 0.04 14.91 2.20
N ALA A 45 -0.34 15.87 3.05
CA ALA A 45 -0.80 15.60 4.41
C ALA A 45 -2.00 14.64 4.43
N ALA A 46 -3.00 14.90 3.57
CA ALA A 46 -4.17 14.04 3.46
C ALA A 46 -3.82 12.63 2.94
N HIS A 47 -2.92 12.53 1.96
CA HIS A 47 -2.41 11.26 1.46
C HIS A 47 -1.71 10.45 2.57
N CYS A 48 -0.78 11.06 3.30
CA CYS A 48 -0.08 10.42 4.41
C CYS A 48 -1.02 10.00 5.54
N ALA A 49 -2.01 10.83 5.90
CA ALA A 49 -2.99 10.47 6.91
C ALA A 49 -3.80 9.22 6.50
N LEU A 50 -4.25 9.17 5.24
CA LEU A 50 -4.96 8.00 4.71
C LEU A 50 -4.04 6.77 4.66
N TYR A 51 -2.79 6.92 4.23
CA TYR A 51 -1.81 5.84 4.20
C TYR A 51 -1.55 5.25 5.58
N VAL A 52 -1.28 6.09 6.58
CA VAL A 52 -1.04 5.67 7.96
C VAL A 52 -2.26 4.91 8.48
N GLN A 53 -3.47 5.45 8.31
CA GLN A 53 -4.70 4.80 8.77
C GLN A 53 -4.94 3.45 8.08
N ALA A 54 -4.81 3.40 6.75
CA ALA A 54 -5.06 2.18 5.99
C ALA A 54 -3.98 1.11 6.26
N CYS A 55 -2.70 1.47 6.30
CA CYS A 55 -1.58 0.52 6.23
C CYS A 55 -0.86 0.27 7.57
N HIS A 56 -0.79 1.25 8.47
CA HIS A 56 0.07 1.18 9.66
C HIS A 56 -0.66 1.28 11.00
N ALA A 57 -1.82 1.96 11.04
CA ALA A 57 -2.56 2.17 12.28
C ALA A 57 -3.07 0.84 12.88
N PRO A 58 -3.14 0.73 14.22
CA PRO A 58 -3.67 -0.46 14.89
C PRO A 58 -5.06 -0.83 14.37
N GLY A 59 -5.28 -2.12 14.11
CA GLY A 59 -6.57 -2.60 13.61
C GLY A 59 -6.62 -4.12 13.53
N PRO A 60 -7.83 -4.68 13.31
CA PRO A 60 -8.04 -6.12 13.32
C PRO A 60 -7.47 -6.83 12.09
N VAL A 61 -7.30 -6.12 10.96
CA VAL A 61 -6.51 -6.63 9.81
C VAL A 61 -5.04 -6.36 10.09
N SER A 62 -4.24 -7.43 10.11
CA SER A 62 -2.81 -7.37 10.41
C SER A 62 -2.03 -6.60 9.34
N ARG A 63 -0.85 -6.09 9.69
CA ARG A 63 0.04 -5.43 8.72
C ARG A 63 0.40 -6.34 7.55
N ALA A 64 0.62 -7.64 7.81
CA ALA A 64 0.91 -8.61 6.75
C ALA A 64 -0.27 -8.78 5.78
N GLU A 65 -1.50 -8.86 6.28
CA GLU A 65 -2.70 -8.93 5.42
C GLU A 65 -2.89 -7.64 4.59
N ARG A 66 -2.59 -6.47 5.16
CA ARG A 66 -2.63 -5.20 4.43
C ARG A 66 -1.59 -5.15 3.31
N GLU A 67 -0.39 -5.66 3.57
CA GLU A 67 0.66 -5.79 2.56
C GLU A 67 0.30 -6.83 1.47
N ILE A 68 -0.38 -7.93 1.82
CA ILE A 68 -0.93 -8.88 0.82
C ILE A 68 -1.86 -8.15 -0.16
N VAL A 69 -2.78 -7.32 0.35
CA VAL A 69 -3.65 -6.48 -0.49
C VAL A 69 -2.82 -5.53 -1.35
N GLY A 70 -1.84 -4.84 -0.75
CA GLY A 70 -0.97 -3.91 -1.46
C GLY A 70 -0.22 -4.52 -2.64
N VAL A 71 0.36 -5.71 -2.45
CA VAL A 71 1.06 -6.45 -3.50
C VAL A 71 0.10 -6.85 -4.62
N VAL A 72 -1.05 -7.43 -4.29
CA VAL A 72 -2.03 -7.91 -5.27
C VAL A 72 -2.60 -6.76 -6.09
N VAL A 73 -3.06 -5.68 -5.44
CA VAL A 73 -3.63 -4.51 -6.13
C VAL A 73 -2.58 -3.85 -7.03
N SER A 74 -1.37 -3.67 -6.52
CA SER A 74 -0.28 -3.03 -7.29
C SER A 74 0.16 -3.87 -8.49
N ARG A 75 0.24 -5.20 -8.34
CA ARG A 75 0.50 -6.10 -9.47
C ARG A 75 -0.59 -6.00 -10.53
N LEU A 76 -1.86 -6.05 -10.13
CA LEU A 76 -3.00 -5.99 -11.06
C LEU A 76 -3.09 -4.64 -11.79
N ASN A 77 -2.65 -3.56 -11.15
CA ASN A 77 -2.57 -2.23 -11.76
C ASN A 77 -1.30 -2.02 -12.60
N GLY A 78 -0.35 -2.96 -12.63
CA GLY A 78 0.93 -2.80 -13.33
C GLY A 78 1.87 -1.78 -12.68
N CYS A 79 1.75 -1.55 -11.37
CA CYS A 79 2.60 -0.62 -10.63
C CYS A 79 3.79 -1.34 -10.00
N ASP A 80 4.89 -1.40 -10.73
CA ASP A 80 6.13 -2.09 -10.31
C ASP A 80 6.73 -1.47 -9.04
N TYR A 81 6.74 -0.12 -8.95
CA TYR A 81 7.15 0.62 -7.75
C TYR A 81 6.45 0.08 -6.49
N CYS A 82 5.12 0.10 -6.50
CA CYS A 82 4.34 -0.29 -5.34
C CYS A 82 4.42 -1.79 -5.11
N ARG A 83 4.38 -2.61 -6.17
CA ARG A 83 4.49 -4.07 -6.06
C ARG A 83 5.78 -4.47 -5.36
N GLU A 84 6.91 -3.92 -5.77
CA GLU A 84 8.22 -4.30 -5.22
C GLU A 84 8.43 -3.79 -3.79
N HIS A 85 8.04 -2.53 -3.54
CA HIS A 85 8.08 -1.94 -2.20
C HIS A 85 7.28 -2.78 -1.20
N HIS A 86 6.01 -3.07 -1.53
CA HIS A 86 5.09 -3.78 -0.65
C HIS A 86 5.41 -5.28 -0.56
N ALA A 87 5.96 -5.91 -1.61
CA ALA A 87 6.48 -7.27 -1.50
C ALA A 87 7.67 -7.34 -0.54
N ALA A 88 8.56 -6.34 -0.55
CA ALA A 88 9.65 -6.25 0.42
C ALA A 88 9.15 -5.97 1.85
N GLY A 89 8.07 -5.21 2.01
CA GLY A 89 7.37 -5.04 3.28
C GLY A 89 6.80 -6.36 3.80
N LEU A 90 6.06 -7.07 2.94
CA LEU A 90 5.45 -8.35 3.27
C LEU A 90 6.49 -9.41 3.67
N ARG A 91 7.62 -9.52 2.96
CA ARG A 91 8.72 -10.44 3.34
C ARG A 91 9.27 -10.17 4.74
N ARG A 92 9.31 -8.90 5.17
CA ARG A 92 9.79 -8.52 6.51
C ARG A 92 8.79 -8.89 7.61
N LEU A 93 7.50 -8.81 7.31
CA LEU A 93 6.43 -9.11 8.26
C LEU A 93 6.12 -10.60 8.40
N LEU A 94 6.39 -11.40 7.36
CA LEU A 94 6.13 -12.83 7.38
C LEU A 94 7.25 -13.62 8.10
N PRO A 95 6.86 -14.69 8.83
CA PRO A 95 7.80 -15.72 9.27
C PRO A 95 8.61 -16.30 8.10
N GLU A 96 9.81 -16.78 8.40
CA GLU A 96 10.79 -17.23 7.40
C GLU A 96 10.24 -18.28 6.42
N ASP A 97 9.51 -19.27 6.93
CA ASP A 97 8.87 -20.36 6.18
C ASP A 97 7.72 -19.88 5.28
N ARG A 98 7.22 -18.66 5.50
CA ARG A 98 6.12 -18.07 4.74
C ARG A 98 6.55 -16.93 3.79
N ARG A 99 7.80 -16.49 3.82
CA ARG A 99 8.30 -15.35 3.01
C ARG A 99 8.07 -15.51 1.51
N LEU A 100 8.12 -16.76 1.03
CA LEU A 100 7.78 -17.16 -0.34
C LEU A 100 6.46 -16.55 -0.84
N ILE A 101 5.45 -16.43 0.03
CA ILE A 101 4.14 -15.90 -0.33
C ILE A 101 4.26 -14.52 -0.99
N ALA A 102 5.13 -13.64 -0.47
CA ALA A 102 5.31 -12.30 -1.03
C ALA A 102 5.75 -12.33 -2.50
N ASP A 103 6.67 -13.23 -2.84
CA ASP A 103 7.19 -13.36 -4.19
C ASP A 103 6.18 -14.02 -5.14
N MET A 104 5.42 -15.00 -4.64
CA MET A 104 4.34 -15.62 -5.42
C MET A 104 3.23 -14.61 -5.75
N LEU A 105 2.78 -13.85 -4.75
CA LEU A 105 1.78 -12.80 -4.95
C LEU A 105 2.27 -11.72 -5.93
N ALA A 106 3.54 -11.34 -5.86
CA ALA A 106 4.13 -10.35 -6.77
C ALA A 106 4.22 -10.85 -8.22
N ARG A 107 4.44 -12.16 -8.43
CA ARG A 107 4.48 -12.77 -9.77
C ARG A 107 3.11 -13.12 -10.34
N GLY A 108 2.08 -13.18 -9.50
CA GLY A 108 0.73 -13.61 -9.92
C GLY A 108 0.47 -15.10 -9.73
N ASP A 109 1.29 -15.76 -8.90
CA ASP A 109 1.22 -17.20 -8.60
C ASP A 109 0.32 -17.46 -7.37
N GLU A 110 -0.64 -16.58 -7.05
CA GLU A 110 -1.48 -16.69 -5.85
C GLU A 110 -2.36 -17.96 -5.78
N ALA A 111 -2.57 -18.62 -6.91
CA ALA A 111 -3.27 -19.91 -6.95
C ALA A 111 -2.50 -20.99 -6.19
N ASP A 112 -1.18 -21.04 -6.38
CA ASP A 112 -0.28 -22.03 -5.80
C ASP A 112 0.33 -21.58 -4.46
N ALA A 113 0.14 -20.30 -4.10
CA ALA A 113 0.67 -19.76 -2.85
C ALA A 113 0.04 -20.45 -1.62
N PRO A 114 0.83 -20.77 -0.58
CA PRO A 114 0.36 -21.40 0.66
C PRO A 114 -0.35 -20.38 1.57
N LEU A 115 -1.43 -19.78 1.05
CA LEU A 115 -2.32 -18.87 1.76
C LEU A 115 -3.28 -19.67 2.64
N SER A 116 -3.51 -19.17 3.85
CA SER A 116 -4.65 -19.59 4.66
C SER A 116 -5.97 -19.27 3.95
N GLU A 117 -7.07 -19.91 4.38
CA GLU A 117 -8.42 -19.62 3.83
C GLU A 117 -8.77 -18.14 3.93
N ARG A 118 -8.42 -17.52 5.06
CA ARG A 118 -8.60 -16.09 5.34
C ARG A 118 -7.83 -15.20 4.37
N GLU A 119 -6.53 -15.45 4.19
CA GLU A 119 -5.71 -14.67 3.25
C GLU A 119 -6.17 -14.88 1.80
N ARG A 120 -6.59 -16.10 1.44
CA ARG A 120 -7.14 -16.39 0.11
C ARG A 120 -8.43 -15.61 -0.15
N ALA A 121 -9.32 -15.51 0.84
CA ALA A 121 -10.54 -14.69 0.73
C ALA A 121 -10.21 -13.19 0.55
N ILE A 122 -9.20 -12.68 1.26
CA ILE A 122 -8.69 -11.32 1.10
C ILE A 122 -8.16 -11.09 -0.34
N VAL A 123 -7.32 -11.99 -0.84
CA VAL A 123 -6.74 -11.90 -2.20
C VAL A 123 -7.85 -11.93 -3.27
N VAL A 124 -8.81 -12.84 -3.16
CA VAL A 124 -9.93 -12.95 -4.11
C VAL A 124 -10.77 -11.68 -4.12
N TYR A 125 -11.14 -11.17 -2.93
CA TYR A 125 -11.92 -9.94 -2.80
C TYR A 125 -11.17 -8.73 -3.38
N ALA A 126 -9.92 -8.51 -2.96
CA ALA A 126 -9.09 -7.40 -3.43
C ALA A 126 -8.86 -7.44 -4.94
N SER A 127 -8.65 -8.64 -5.50
CA SER A 127 -8.48 -8.83 -6.95
C SER A 127 -9.74 -8.45 -7.73
N LYS A 128 -10.90 -8.90 -7.26
CA LYS A 128 -12.19 -8.59 -7.90
C LYS A 128 -12.52 -7.11 -7.77
N LEU A 129 -12.33 -6.51 -6.59
CA LEU A 129 -12.57 -5.09 -6.36
C LEU A 129 -11.68 -4.21 -7.25
N THR A 130 -10.43 -4.63 -7.49
CA THR A 130 -9.49 -3.90 -8.35
C THR A 130 -9.89 -3.96 -9.83
N ARG A 131 -10.24 -5.14 -10.33
CA ARG A 131 -10.54 -5.34 -11.77
C ARG A 131 -11.95 -4.90 -12.17
N SER A 132 -12.93 -5.17 -11.30
CA SER A 132 -14.35 -5.03 -11.62
C SER A 132 -15.14 -4.58 -10.37
N PRO A 133 -14.92 -3.38 -9.83
CA PRO A 133 -15.54 -2.92 -8.58
C PRO A 133 -17.07 -2.95 -8.64
N ALA A 134 -17.68 -2.62 -9.78
CA ALA A 134 -19.13 -2.66 -9.99
C ALA A 134 -19.72 -4.07 -9.93
N ALA A 135 -18.90 -5.12 -10.03
CA ALA A 135 -19.32 -6.52 -9.95
C ALA A 135 -19.25 -7.11 -8.53
N ILE A 136 -18.85 -6.31 -7.53
CA ILE A 136 -18.87 -6.73 -6.12
C ILE A 136 -20.32 -6.89 -5.66
N THR A 137 -20.58 -7.97 -4.94
CA THR A 137 -21.90 -8.38 -4.46
C THR A 137 -21.86 -8.78 -2.99
N ARG A 138 -23.03 -9.07 -2.41
CA ARG A 138 -23.12 -9.65 -1.07
C ARG A 138 -22.48 -11.03 -0.96
N ALA A 139 -22.38 -11.78 -2.07
CA ALA A 139 -21.72 -13.09 -2.06
C ALA A 139 -20.22 -12.95 -1.78
N ASP A 140 -19.58 -11.89 -2.28
CA ASP A 140 -18.14 -11.65 -2.06
C ASP A 140 -17.85 -11.35 -0.59
N THR A 141 -18.64 -10.48 0.05
CA THR A 141 -18.50 -10.22 1.50
C THR A 141 -18.98 -11.41 2.33
N GLY A 142 -19.91 -12.22 1.82
CA GLY A 142 -20.31 -13.50 2.42
C GLY A 142 -19.15 -14.50 2.46
N ALA A 143 -18.37 -14.63 1.39
CA ALA A 143 -17.19 -15.49 1.34
C ALA A 143 -16.11 -15.03 2.32
N MET A 144 -15.90 -13.72 2.48
CA MET A 144 -14.98 -13.20 3.50
C MET A 144 -15.45 -13.56 4.92
N ARG A 145 -16.75 -13.46 5.21
CA ARG A 145 -17.30 -13.89 6.51
C ARG A 145 -17.13 -15.39 6.75
N ALA A 146 -17.34 -16.21 5.72
CA ALA A 146 -17.14 -17.66 5.82
C ALA A 146 -15.68 -18.00 6.17
N ALA A 147 -14.72 -17.20 5.66
CA ALA A 147 -13.30 -17.30 6.00
C ALA A 147 -12.92 -16.62 7.33
N GLY A 148 -13.90 -16.23 8.15
CA GLY A 148 -13.69 -15.70 9.51
C GLY A 148 -13.42 -14.20 9.60
N LEU A 149 -13.65 -13.41 8.55
CA LEU A 149 -13.57 -11.94 8.64
C LEU A 149 -14.89 -11.35 9.19
N THR A 150 -14.75 -10.41 10.10
CA THR A 150 -15.81 -9.51 10.58
C THR A 150 -16.10 -8.39 9.57
N ASP A 151 -17.26 -7.75 9.68
CA ASP A 151 -17.61 -6.60 8.83
C ASP A 151 -16.60 -5.44 8.96
N ARG A 152 -15.97 -5.28 10.13
CA ARG A 152 -14.91 -4.29 10.32
C ARG A 152 -13.67 -4.64 9.51
N GLU A 153 -13.25 -5.91 9.51
CA GLU A 153 -12.08 -6.35 8.74
C GLU A 153 -12.34 -6.33 7.22
N ILE A 154 -13.59 -6.56 6.80
CA ILE A 154 -14.00 -6.40 5.40
C ILE A 154 -13.90 -4.93 4.97
N LEU A 155 -14.39 -4.00 5.81
CA LEU A 155 -14.24 -2.56 5.57
C LEU A 155 -12.76 -2.16 5.47
N ASP A 156 -11.95 -2.55 6.44
CA ASP A 156 -10.52 -2.21 6.47
C ASP A 156 -9.80 -2.78 5.22
N THR A 157 -10.12 -4.03 4.82
CA THR A 157 -9.60 -4.63 3.58
C THR A 157 -9.98 -3.83 2.33
N ALA A 158 -11.24 -3.38 2.24
CA ALA A 158 -11.72 -2.56 1.13
C ALA A 158 -11.04 -1.17 1.11
N GLN A 159 -10.82 -0.56 2.28
CA GLN A 159 -10.09 0.71 2.41
C GLN A 159 -8.64 0.58 1.95
N VAL A 160 -7.94 -0.49 2.34
CA VAL A 160 -6.57 -0.76 1.89
C VAL A 160 -6.52 -0.93 0.37
N ALA A 161 -7.42 -1.74 -0.20
CA ALA A 161 -7.49 -1.94 -1.65
C ALA A 161 -7.78 -0.63 -2.41
N ALA A 162 -8.72 0.18 -1.92
CA ALA A 162 -9.05 1.48 -2.49
C ALA A 162 -7.89 2.48 -2.39
N TYR A 163 -7.19 2.50 -1.26
CA TYR A 163 -5.99 3.31 -1.07
C TYR A 163 -4.89 2.94 -2.07
N PHE A 164 -4.60 1.65 -2.23
CA PHE A 164 -3.60 1.20 -3.20
C PHE A 164 -4.00 1.53 -4.64
N ALA A 165 -5.27 1.40 -4.97
CA ALA A 165 -5.82 1.87 -6.25
C ALA A 165 -5.57 3.39 -6.46
N TYR A 166 -5.75 4.23 -5.43
CA TYR A 166 -5.40 5.65 -5.50
C TYR A 166 -3.89 5.85 -5.67
N ALA A 167 -3.07 5.26 -4.79
CA ALA A 167 -1.62 5.44 -4.78
C ALA A 167 -0.98 4.98 -6.09
N ASN A 168 -1.38 3.82 -6.62
CA ASN A 168 -0.89 3.33 -7.91
C ASN A 168 -1.21 4.30 -9.06
N ARG A 169 -2.38 4.95 -9.05
CA ARG A 169 -2.73 5.94 -10.09
C ARG A 169 -1.88 7.21 -9.99
N ILE A 170 -1.54 7.64 -8.77
CA ILE A 170 -0.62 8.77 -8.58
C ILE A 170 0.78 8.40 -9.08
N VAL A 171 1.31 7.26 -8.65
CA VAL A 171 2.65 6.78 -9.06
C VAL A 171 2.75 6.61 -10.56
N LEU A 172 1.83 5.85 -11.17
CA LEU A 172 1.85 5.58 -12.61
C LEU A 172 1.51 6.82 -13.43
N GLY A 173 0.51 7.59 -13.01
CA GLY A 173 0.04 8.77 -13.75
C GLY A 173 1.05 9.91 -13.77
N LEU A 174 1.88 10.03 -12.73
CA LEU A 174 2.94 11.05 -12.63
C LEU A 174 4.34 10.46 -12.87
N GLY A 175 4.43 9.19 -13.23
CA GLY A 175 5.70 8.53 -13.58
C GLY A 175 6.72 8.47 -12.45
N ALA A 176 6.29 8.33 -11.19
CA ALA A 176 7.19 8.24 -10.05
C ALA A 176 7.98 6.91 -10.07
N GLU A 177 9.30 7.00 -10.25
CA GLU A 177 10.20 5.84 -10.26
C GLU A 177 10.76 5.53 -8.86
N LEU A 178 11.14 4.27 -8.62
CA LEU A 178 11.88 3.88 -7.41
C LEU A 178 13.26 4.56 -7.43
N GLY A 179 13.53 5.39 -6.44
CA GLY A 179 14.84 5.97 -6.20
C GLY A 179 15.83 4.92 -5.67
N VAL A 180 17.12 5.16 -5.87
CA VAL A 180 18.19 4.32 -5.30
C VAL A 180 18.15 4.43 -3.78
N GLY A 181 17.81 3.35 -3.08
CA GLY A 181 17.65 3.33 -1.61
C GLY A 181 16.21 3.53 -1.12
N GLU A 182 15.25 3.82 -2.00
CA GLU A 182 13.83 3.84 -1.66
C GLU A 182 13.30 2.42 -1.42
N GLY A 183 12.35 2.26 -0.51
CA GLY A 183 11.91 0.94 -0.04
C GLY A 183 12.55 0.47 1.27
N GLY A 184 13.33 1.33 1.93
CA GLY A 184 13.46 1.26 3.38
C GLY A 184 12.09 1.49 3.99
N ALA A 185 11.54 0.51 4.70
CA ALA A 185 10.38 0.76 5.55
C ALA A 185 10.85 1.73 6.65
N GLY A 186 10.82 3.03 6.38
CA GLY A 186 10.87 4.02 7.44
C GLY A 186 9.81 3.63 8.47
N GLU A 187 10.12 3.78 9.75
CA GLU A 187 9.10 3.63 10.78
C GLU A 187 8.12 4.79 10.62
N TRP A 188 7.04 4.55 9.86
CA TRP A 188 5.96 5.51 9.73
C TRP A 188 5.30 5.64 11.10
N PRO A 189 5.08 6.87 11.59
CA PRO A 189 4.42 7.07 12.87
C PRO A 189 3.06 6.37 12.86
N ALA A 190 2.77 5.63 13.93
CA ALA A 190 1.48 4.94 14.10
C ALA A 190 0.29 5.92 14.18
N ASP A 191 0.61 7.20 14.39
CA ASP A 191 -0.33 8.26 14.70
C ASP A 191 -0.47 9.20 13.48
N SER A 192 -1.70 9.36 12.99
CA SER A 192 -2.03 10.21 11.84
C SER A 192 -2.18 11.70 12.17
N THR A 193 -2.03 12.10 13.44
CA THR A 193 -2.23 13.46 13.97
C THR A 193 -0.91 14.19 14.14
#